data_AF-A0A6P0X4Z5-F1
#
_entry.id   AF-A0A6P0X4Z5-F1
#
_cell.length_a   1.000
_cell.length_b   1.000
_cell.length_c   1.000
_cell.angle_alpha   90.00
_cell.angle_beta   90.00
_cell.angle_gamma   90.00
#
_symmetry.space_group_name_H-M   'P 1'
#
loop_
_entity.id
_entity.type
_entity.pdbx_description
1 polymer ?
#
loop_
_entity_poly.entity_id
_entity_poly.type
_entity_poly.pdbx_seq_one_letter_code
_entity_poly.pdbx_strand_id
1 'polypeptide(L)'
;MLKDFKKIGYCFLTTTLLILGISSKTNSQNTTPGLCLRHTRISGSSGNVVDTNWVCSRAGDFSKWIGLGDDTGWKDQELAFKVIGDAKICFEHTRVSPASGLLRNSKCSRSSNDIQSVSLGDDTGWKEQKLSFTIYTPRENYEICLQHRRRSGSTGKVINTGWKCASEWDRETIYLGDDTGWRDQNLRFTIRNR
;
A
#
# COMPACT_ATOMS: atom_id res chain seq x y z
N MET A 1 77.22 -34.82 23.85
CA MET A 1 77.16 -36.23 23.42
C MET A 1 75.78 -36.53 22.85
N LEU A 2 75.69 -36.65 21.53
CA LEU A 2 74.96 -37.69 20.78
C LEU A 2 74.05 -38.65 21.60
N LYS A 3 72.74 -38.65 21.35
CA LYS A 3 72.03 -39.66 20.52
C LYS A 3 70.49 -39.56 20.59
N ASP A 4 69.92 -39.35 19.41
CA ASP A 4 68.77 -40.05 18.81
C ASP A 4 67.59 -40.52 19.67
N PHE A 5 66.42 -39.90 19.44
CA PHE A 5 65.15 -40.65 19.44
C PHE A 5 64.26 -40.27 18.24
N LYS A 6 64.28 -41.20 17.27
CA LYS A 6 63.23 -41.65 16.34
C LYS A 6 61.93 -40.83 16.18
N LYS A 7 61.78 -40.40 14.92
CA LYS A 7 60.57 -40.13 14.12
C LYS A 7 59.28 -40.90 14.50
N ILE A 8 58.19 -40.14 14.64
CA ILE A 8 56.81 -40.42 14.19
C ILE A 8 56.28 -39.03 13.79
N GLY A 9 55.84 -38.67 12.58
CA GLY A 9 55.10 -39.41 11.56
C GLY A 9 53.65 -38.90 11.56
N TYR A 10 53.22 -38.28 10.45
CA TYR A 10 51.83 -37.95 10.06
C TYR A 10 51.21 -36.69 10.69
N CYS A 11 50.37 -35.89 10.01
CA CYS A 11 49.95 -35.79 8.62
C CYS A 11 49.41 -34.37 8.45
N PHE A 12 49.77 -33.67 7.37
CA PHE A 12 49.09 -32.43 6.98
C PHE A 12 47.68 -32.79 6.52
N LEU A 13 46.65 -32.44 7.31
CA LEU A 13 45.26 -32.46 6.84
C LEU A 13 44.95 -31.09 6.22
N THR A 14 44.97 -31.02 4.89
CA THR A 14 44.40 -29.90 4.14
C THR A 14 42.88 -30.07 4.14
N THR A 15 42.18 -29.28 4.95
CA THR A 15 40.72 -29.23 4.94
C THR A 15 40.26 -28.46 3.71
N THR A 16 39.96 -29.20 2.63
CA THR A 16 39.29 -28.62 1.46
C THR A 16 37.86 -28.24 1.85
N LEU A 17 37.62 -26.94 2.03
CA LEU A 17 36.31 -26.40 2.32
C LEU A 17 35.44 -26.50 1.05
N LEU A 18 34.65 -27.55 0.96
CA LEU A 18 33.62 -27.71 -0.06
C LEU A 18 32.49 -26.72 0.25
N ILE A 19 32.53 -25.52 -0.35
CA ILE A 19 31.39 -24.60 -0.36
C ILE A 19 30.36 -25.20 -1.32
N LEU A 20 29.55 -26.13 -0.82
CA LEU A 20 28.29 -26.47 -1.45
C LEU A 20 27.43 -25.21 -1.38
N GLY A 21 27.32 -24.54 -2.52
CA GLY A 21 26.32 -23.50 -2.75
C GLY A 21 24.94 -24.10 -2.50
N ILE A 22 24.45 -23.94 -1.27
CA ILE A 22 23.03 -23.98 -0.99
C ILE A 22 22.51 -22.75 -1.69
N SER A 23 22.15 -22.91 -2.97
CA SER A 23 21.21 -22.02 -3.61
C SER A 23 20.01 -21.99 -2.68
N SER A 24 19.86 -20.89 -1.96
CA SER A 24 18.63 -20.57 -1.25
C SER A 24 17.56 -20.56 -2.33
N LYS A 25 16.95 -21.71 -2.59
CA LYS A 25 15.61 -21.78 -3.15
C LYS A 25 14.79 -20.98 -2.16
N THR A 26 14.61 -19.70 -2.48
CA THR A 26 13.56 -18.89 -1.90
C THR A 26 12.32 -19.72 -2.09
N ASN A 27 11.81 -20.26 -0.98
CA ASN A 27 10.46 -20.77 -0.93
C ASN A 27 9.57 -19.56 -1.27
N SER A 28 9.36 -19.33 -2.56
CA SER A 28 8.23 -18.57 -3.07
C SER A 28 7.02 -19.40 -2.68
N GLN A 29 6.64 -19.33 -1.40
CA GLN A 29 5.27 -19.62 -1.02
C GLN A 29 4.44 -18.80 -1.99
N ASN A 30 3.62 -19.51 -2.75
CA ASN A 30 2.74 -18.96 -3.76
C ASN A 30 1.63 -18.19 -3.02
N THR A 31 1.99 -17.11 -2.35
CA THR A 31 1.07 -16.30 -1.58
C THR A 31 0.28 -15.50 -2.58
N THR A 32 -1.00 -15.84 -2.71
CA THR A 32 -1.98 -15.07 -3.48
C THR A 32 -1.79 -13.58 -3.18
N PRO A 33 -1.63 -12.73 -4.21
CA PRO A 33 -1.48 -11.29 -4.02
C PRO A 33 -2.63 -10.74 -3.17
N GLY A 34 -2.29 -9.84 -2.27
CA GLY A 34 -3.24 -9.18 -1.39
C GLY A 34 -2.90 -7.72 -1.17
N LEU A 35 -3.91 -6.95 -0.81
CA LEU A 35 -3.79 -5.55 -0.45
C LEU A 35 -4.55 -5.34 0.85
N CYS A 36 -3.94 -4.65 1.78
CA CYS A 36 -4.60 -4.14 2.95
C CYS A 36 -4.53 -2.62 2.94
N LEU A 37 -5.64 -1.98 3.26
CA LEU A 37 -5.74 -0.53 3.44
C LEU A 37 -6.29 -0.24 4.84
N ARG A 38 -5.84 0.86 5.43
CA ARG A 38 -6.33 1.40 6.70
C ARG A 38 -6.41 2.90 6.59
N HIS A 39 -7.50 3.48 7.02
CA HIS A 39 -7.66 4.93 7.08
C HIS A 39 -7.71 5.40 8.54
N THR A 40 -6.90 6.39 8.86
CA THR A 40 -6.89 7.07 10.16
C THR A 40 -7.14 8.55 9.96
N ARG A 41 -7.90 9.15 10.87
CA ARG A 41 -8.19 10.59 10.87
C ARG A 41 -8.46 11.09 12.27
N ILE A 42 -8.27 12.39 12.51
CA ILE A 42 -8.50 13.03 13.80
C ILE A 42 -9.67 14.00 13.67
N SER A 43 -10.65 13.90 14.56
CA SER A 43 -11.75 14.86 14.62
C SER A 43 -11.21 16.24 15.01
N GLY A 44 -11.37 17.24 14.15
CA GLY A 44 -10.88 18.59 14.44
C GLY A 44 -11.55 19.26 15.64
N SER A 45 -12.78 18.86 15.99
CA SER A 45 -13.54 19.40 17.12
C SER A 45 -13.25 18.70 18.45
N SER A 46 -13.07 17.38 18.44
CA SER A 46 -12.90 16.58 19.67
C SER A 46 -11.47 16.10 19.90
N GLY A 47 -10.61 16.12 18.88
CA GLY A 47 -9.27 15.53 18.92
C GLY A 47 -9.26 14.00 18.90
N ASN A 48 -10.42 13.35 18.81
CA ASN A 48 -10.52 11.89 18.81
C ASN A 48 -9.98 11.29 17.51
N VAL A 49 -9.16 10.26 17.66
CA VAL A 49 -8.67 9.44 16.54
C VAL A 49 -9.77 8.46 16.12
N VAL A 50 -10.04 8.41 14.82
CA VAL A 50 -10.90 7.42 14.18
C VAL A 50 -10.02 6.55 13.29
N ASP A 51 -10.01 5.25 13.55
CA ASP A 51 -9.27 4.24 12.78
C ASP A 51 -10.26 3.20 12.20
N THR A 52 -10.18 2.94 10.90
CA THR A 52 -11.02 1.94 10.23
C THR A 52 -10.59 0.49 10.48
N ASN A 53 -9.47 0.29 11.18
CA ASN A 53 -8.65 -0.93 11.17
C ASN A 53 -8.17 -1.31 9.76
N TRP A 54 -7.37 -2.36 9.68
CA TRP A 54 -6.94 -2.94 8.41
C TRP A 54 -8.09 -3.66 7.71
N VAL A 55 -8.43 -3.21 6.51
CA VAL A 55 -9.31 -3.90 5.58
C VAL A 55 -8.45 -4.55 4.50
N CYS A 56 -8.44 -5.87 4.47
CA CYS A 56 -7.64 -6.66 3.54
C CYS A 56 -8.51 -7.38 2.52
N SER A 57 -7.98 -7.54 1.30
CA SER A 57 -8.54 -8.41 0.27
C SER A 57 -7.42 -9.19 -0.41
N ARG A 58 -7.74 -10.40 -0.88
CA ARG A 58 -6.85 -11.21 -1.74
C ARG A 58 -7.40 -11.26 -3.16
N ALA A 59 -6.61 -11.78 -4.09
CA ALA A 59 -7.07 -12.03 -5.46
C ALA A 59 -8.37 -12.85 -5.48
N GLY A 60 -9.35 -12.38 -6.25
CA GLY A 60 -10.69 -12.96 -6.36
C GLY A 60 -11.72 -12.36 -5.40
N ASP A 61 -11.30 -11.63 -4.37
CA ASP A 61 -12.20 -11.06 -3.36
C ASP A 61 -12.37 -9.54 -3.47
N PHE A 62 -13.56 -9.07 -3.14
CA PHE A 62 -13.81 -7.66 -2.88
C PHE A 62 -13.59 -7.31 -1.41
N SER A 63 -12.86 -6.24 -1.16
CA SER A 63 -12.74 -5.67 0.19
C SER A 63 -14.10 -5.20 0.74
N LYS A 64 -14.17 -5.00 2.06
CA LYS A 64 -15.21 -4.17 2.69
C LYS A 64 -14.99 -2.71 2.32
N TRP A 65 -16.04 -1.89 2.44
CA TRP A 65 -15.90 -0.44 2.31
C TRP A 65 -15.06 0.13 3.47
N ILE A 66 -14.17 1.06 3.13
CA ILE A 66 -13.33 1.81 4.06
C ILE A 66 -13.89 3.22 4.11
N GLY A 67 -14.41 3.62 5.27
CA GLY A 67 -14.93 4.97 5.46
C GLY A 67 -13.80 5.99 5.50
N LEU A 68 -13.74 6.88 4.51
CA LEU A 68 -12.84 8.03 4.48
C LEU A 68 -13.36 9.18 5.35
N GLY A 69 -14.68 9.26 5.56
CA GLY A 69 -15.29 10.25 6.45
C GLY A 69 -16.24 11.16 5.67
N ASP A 70 -16.23 12.44 6.01
CA ASP A 70 -16.99 13.52 5.36
C ASP A 70 -16.15 14.81 5.37
N ASP A 71 -16.66 15.93 4.88
CA ASP A 71 -15.89 17.19 4.82
C ASP A 71 -16.17 18.09 6.04
N THR A 72 -16.14 17.55 7.27
CA THR A 72 -16.55 18.28 8.49
C THR A 72 -15.43 18.73 9.41
N GLY A 73 -14.20 18.79 8.93
CA GLY A 73 -13.07 19.30 9.71
C GLY A 73 -12.20 18.19 10.28
N TRP A 74 -12.03 17.09 9.55
CA TRP A 74 -11.03 16.09 9.87
C TRP A 74 -9.62 16.64 9.67
N LYS A 75 -8.71 16.18 10.52
CA LYS A 75 -7.28 16.50 10.50
C LYS A 75 -6.46 15.23 10.40
N ASP A 76 -5.23 15.38 9.95
CA ASP A 76 -4.20 14.33 9.86
C ASP A 76 -4.76 13.05 9.23
N GLN A 77 -5.49 13.20 8.11
CA GLN A 77 -6.05 12.07 7.41
C GLN A 77 -4.95 11.32 6.70
N GLU A 78 -4.86 10.03 6.95
CA GLU A 78 -3.84 9.15 6.38
C GLU A 78 -4.46 7.87 5.85
N LEU A 79 -4.09 7.53 4.61
CA LEU A 79 -4.38 6.22 4.03
C LEU A 79 -3.10 5.38 4.08
N ALA A 80 -3.07 4.45 5.03
CA ALA A 80 -2.03 3.45 5.16
C ALA A 80 -2.35 2.23 4.29
N PHE A 81 -1.30 1.60 3.74
CA PHE A 81 -1.42 0.40 2.93
C PHE A 81 -0.25 -0.54 3.19
N LYS A 82 -0.50 -1.84 2.96
CA LYS A 82 0.54 -2.86 2.85
C LYS A 82 0.13 -3.91 1.83
N VAL A 83 1.11 -4.50 1.16
CA VAL A 83 0.89 -5.49 0.11
C VAL A 83 1.26 -6.87 0.63
N ILE A 84 0.46 -7.88 0.30
CA ILE A 84 0.72 -9.29 0.63
C ILE A 84 1.22 -9.97 -0.65
N GLY A 85 2.33 -10.70 -0.56
CA GLY A 85 3.02 -11.28 -1.72
C GLY A 85 4.13 -10.37 -2.26
N ASP A 86 4.48 -10.55 -3.52
CA ASP A 86 5.61 -9.92 -4.21
C ASP A 86 5.23 -8.69 -5.05
N ALA A 87 3.95 -8.33 -5.09
CA ALA A 87 3.48 -7.12 -5.74
C ALA A 87 4.06 -5.86 -5.06
N LYS A 88 4.42 -4.87 -5.89
CA LYS A 88 4.74 -3.52 -5.44
C LYS A 88 3.67 -2.56 -5.92
N ILE A 89 3.15 -1.74 -5.03
CA ILE A 89 2.13 -0.73 -5.35
C ILE A 89 2.63 0.61 -4.84
N CYS A 90 2.46 1.65 -5.65
CA CYS A 90 2.60 3.03 -5.22
C CYS A 90 1.23 3.69 -5.16
N PHE A 91 0.98 4.43 -4.09
CA PHE A 91 -0.14 5.36 -3.99
C PHE A 91 0.39 6.79 -4.04
N GLU A 92 -0.30 7.65 -4.78
CA GLU A 92 -0.04 9.08 -4.82
C GLU A 92 -1.33 9.84 -4.58
N HIS A 93 -1.32 10.69 -3.56
CA HIS A 93 -2.38 11.67 -3.35
C HIS A 93 -1.95 13.01 -3.94
N THR A 94 -2.77 13.58 -4.81
CA THR A 94 -2.59 14.93 -5.34
C THR A 94 -3.76 15.81 -4.97
N ARG A 95 -3.48 17.04 -4.54
CA ARG A 95 -4.49 18.01 -4.13
C ARG A 95 -4.04 19.43 -4.45
N VAL A 96 -4.99 20.32 -4.69
CA VAL A 96 -4.72 21.74 -4.96
C VAL A 96 -5.06 22.57 -3.72
N SER A 97 -4.03 23.26 -3.22
CA SER A 97 -4.09 24.27 -2.18
C SER A 97 -4.45 25.63 -2.77
N PRO A 98 -5.40 26.37 -2.17
CA PRO A 98 -5.58 27.78 -2.48
C PRO A 98 -4.32 28.62 -2.23
N ALA A 99 -3.53 28.27 -1.20
CA ALA A 99 -2.37 29.06 -0.76
C ALA A 99 -1.04 28.62 -1.40
N SER A 100 -0.90 27.34 -1.70
CA SER A 100 0.39 26.71 -2.08
C SER A 100 0.35 25.94 -3.40
N GLY A 101 -0.75 26.02 -4.15
CA GLY A 101 -0.90 25.34 -5.44
C GLY A 101 -0.94 23.82 -5.33
N LEU A 102 -0.42 23.12 -6.35
CA LEU A 102 -0.48 21.67 -6.42
C LEU A 102 0.46 21.01 -5.41
N LEU A 103 -0.10 20.18 -4.54
CA LEU A 103 0.63 19.34 -3.59
C LEU A 103 0.53 17.87 -4.03
N ARG A 104 1.62 17.13 -3.86
CA ARG A 104 1.70 15.69 -4.17
C ARG A 104 2.38 14.94 -3.03
N ASN A 105 1.81 13.81 -2.63
CA ASN A 105 2.42 12.88 -1.69
C ASN A 105 2.35 11.47 -2.26
N SER A 106 3.51 10.85 -2.49
CA SER A 106 3.61 9.51 -3.06
C SER A 106 4.40 8.58 -2.15
N LYS A 107 3.91 7.35 -1.99
CA LYS A 107 4.61 6.26 -1.30
C LYS A 107 4.46 4.96 -2.06
N CYS A 108 5.49 4.14 -1.96
CA CYS A 108 5.55 2.83 -2.60
C CYS A 108 5.86 1.76 -1.56
N SER A 109 5.16 0.62 -1.64
CA SER A 109 5.50 -0.56 -0.84
C SER A 109 6.91 -1.04 -1.19
N ARG A 110 7.78 -1.22 -0.19
CA ARG A 110 9.17 -1.65 -0.42
C ARG A 110 9.28 -3.16 -0.47
N SER A 111 8.50 -3.83 0.36
CA SER A 111 8.47 -5.30 0.49
C SER A 111 7.09 -5.78 0.92
N SER A 112 6.91 -7.10 0.91
CA SER A 112 5.71 -7.73 1.47
C SER A 112 5.48 -7.32 2.92
N ASN A 113 4.23 -7.03 3.27
CA ASN A 113 3.76 -6.58 4.57
C ASN A 113 4.37 -5.27 5.12
N ASP A 114 5.20 -4.59 4.33
CA ASP A 114 5.70 -3.26 4.69
C ASP A 114 4.56 -2.24 4.68
N ILE A 115 4.47 -1.45 5.75
CA ILE A 115 3.40 -0.47 5.94
C ILE A 115 3.90 0.87 5.42
N GLN A 116 3.13 1.43 4.50
CA GLN A 116 3.36 2.76 3.93
C GLN A 116 2.11 3.60 4.13
N SER A 117 2.24 4.93 4.20
CA SER A 117 1.11 5.84 4.36
C SER A 117 1.21 7.08 3.49
N VAL A 118 0.12 7.39 2.79
CA VAL A 118 -0.05 8.66 2.08
C VAL A 118 -0.98 9.56 2.89
N SER A 119 -0.52 10.78 3.14
CA SER A 119 -1.36 11.82 3.78
C SER A 119 -2.42 12.29 2.78
N LEU A 120 -3.68 12.14 3.19
CA LEU A 120 -4.83 12.73 2.54
C LEU A 120 -5.04 14.19 2.95
N GLY A 121 -4.50 14.59 4.12
CA GLY A 121 -4.48 15.97 4.58
C GLY A 121 -5.61 16.29 5.55
N ASP A 122 -6.03 17.54 5.60
CA ASP A 122 -7.09 18.02 6.48
C ASP A 122 -8.26 18.56 5.65
N ASP A 123 -9.45 18.69 6.23
CA ASP A 123 -10.59 19.31 5.54
C ASP A 123 -10.49 20.85 5.57
N THR A 124 -9.41 21.39 5.00
CA THR A 124 -9.12 22.83 4.97
C THR A 124 -9.49 23.48 3.64
N GLY A 125 -10.31 22.80 2.82
CA GLY A 125 -10.77 23.32 1.54
C GLY A 125 -9.88 22.94 0.36
N TRP A 126 -9.23 21.78 0.38
CA TRP A 126 -8.48 21.30 -0.78
C TRP A 126 -9.40 21.10 -1.99
N LYS A 127 -8.84 21.35 -3.16
CA LYS A 127 -9.51 21.20 -4.45
C LYS A 127 -8.88 20.08 -5.27
N GLU A 128 -9.67 19.52 -6.17
CA GLU A 128 -9.23 18.52 -7.13
C GLU A 128 -8.47 17.31 -6.54
N GLN A 129 -8.90 16.83 -5.38
CA GLN A 129 -8.22 15.70 -4.73
C GLN A 129 -8.36 14.43 -5.55
N LYS A 130 -7.22 13.78 -5.80
CA LYS A 130 -7.12 12.57 -6.62
C LYS A 130 -6.21 11.59 -5.91
N LEU A 131 -6.63 10.34 -5.83
CA LEU A 131 -5.78 9.23 -5.41
C LEU A 131 -5.41 8.43 -6.66
N SER A 132 -4.13 8.48 -7.01
CA SER A 132 -3.56 7.64 -8.06
C SER A 132 -2.89 6.42 -7.45
N PHE A 133 -2.83 5.35 -8.22
CA PHE A 133 -2.08 4.16 -7.85
C PHE A 133 -1.42 3.53 -9.08
N THR A 134 -0.23 2.97 -8.86
CA THR A 134 0.58 2.33 -9.90
C THR A 134 1.05 0.97 -9.39
N ILE A 135 0.99 -0.05 -10.25
CA ILE A 135 1.34 -1.41 -9.90
C ILE A 135 2.63 -1.81 -10.62
N TYR A 136 3.58 -2.29 -9.83
CA TYR A 136 4.90 -2.77 -10.26
C TYR A 136 5.05 -4.24 -9.83
N THR A 137 4.17 -5.11 -10.31
CA THR A 137 4.17 -6.54 -9.95
C THR A 137 4.96 -7.33 -10.99
N PRO A 138 5.89 -8.22 -10.62
CA PRO A 138 6.63 -9.04 -11.58
C PRO A 138 5.83 -10.25 -12.13
N ARG A 139 4.58 -10.43 -11.69
CA ARG A 139 3.71 -11.54 -12.08
C ARG A 139 2.58 -11.00 -12.95
N GLU A 140 2.70 -11.28 -14.24
CA GLU A 140 1.62 -11.19 -15.22
C GLU A 140 0.35 -11.87 -14.64
N ASN A 141 -0.84 -11.36 -14.98
CA ASN A 141 -2.18 -11.91 -14.66
C ASN A 141 -2.96 -11.28 -13.49
N TYR A 142 -2.47 -10.22 -12.82
CA TYR A 142 -3.32 -9.50 -11.86
C TYR A 142 -3.49 -8.03 -12.23
N GLU A 143 -4.63 -7.48 -11.83
CA GLU A 143 -4.91 -6.04 -11.78
C GLU A 143 -5.52 -5.68 -10.41
N ILE A 144 -5.32 -4.45 -9.99
CA ILE A 144 -5.93 -3.91 -8.78
C ILE A 144 -6.90 -2.84 -9.19
N CYS A 145 -8.12 -2.97 -8.70
CA CYS A 145 -9.19 -2.03 -8.96
C CYS A 145 -9.56 -1.29 -7.69
N LEU A 146 -9.68 0.03 -7.79
CA LEU A 146 -10.20 0.89 -6.75
C LEU A 146 -11.51 1.54 -7.20
N GLN A 147 -12.38 1.78 -6.24
CA GLN A 147 -13.64 2.49 -6.42
C GLN A 147 -13.83 3.45 -5.24
N HIS A 148 -14.22 4.68 -5.56
CA HIS A 148 -14.61 5.68 -4.59
C HIS A 148 -16.10 6.00 -4.76
N ARG A 149 -16.80 6.10 -3.63
CA ARG A 149 -18.17 6.61 -3.59
C ARG A 149 -18.28 7.69 -2.52
N ARG A 150 -19.17 8.63 -2.75
CA ARG A 150 -19.48 9.72 -1.83
C ARG A 150 -20.92 10.18 -2.02
N ARG A 151 -21.48 10.79 -0.99
CA ARG A 151 -22.84 11.35 -1.00
C ARG A 151 -22.76 12.86 -0.87
N SER A 152 -23.46 13.60 -1.72
CA SER A 152 -23.63 15.05 -1.55
C SER A 152 -24.43 15.33 -0.28
N GLY A 153 -23.92 16.18 0.60
CA GLY A 153 -24.61 16.59 1.83
C GLY A 153 -25.83 17.47 1.57
N SER A 154 -25.83 18.26 0.49
CA SER A 154 -26.95 19.15 0.16
C SER A 154 -28.09 18.44 -0.57
N THR A 155 -27.77 17.49 -1.45
CA THR A 155 -28.78 16.83 -2.31
C THR A 155 -29.03 15.37 -1.95
N GLY A 156 -28.18 14.76 -1.10
CA GLY A 156 -28.21 13.32 -0.85
C GLY A 156 -27.76 12.46 -2.04
N LYS A 157 -27.42 13.06 -3.19
CA LYS A 157 -27.02 12.34 -4.40
C LYS A 157 -25.73 11.55 -4.16
N VAL A 158 -25.77 10.26 -4.47
CA VAL A 158 -24.58 9.40 -4.44
C VAL A 158 -23.84 9.51 -5.76
N ILE A 159 -22.54 9.74 -5.69
CA ILE A 159 -21.62 9.73 -6.82
C ILE A 159 -20.64 8.58 -6.61
N ASN A 160 -20.38 7.85 -7.69
CA ASN A 160 -19.47 6.72 -7.71
C ASN A 160 -18.52 6.89 -8.90
N THR A 161 -17.23 6.69 -8.68
CA THR A 161 -16.20 6.83 -9.74
C THR A 161 -16.21 5.70 -10.77
N GLY A 162 -16.98 4.64 -10.52
CA GLY A 162 -16.76 3.34 -11.14
C GLY A 162 -15.48 2.69 -10.63
N TRP A 163 -15.22 1.47 -11.13
CA TRP A 163 -13.95 0.79 -10.91
C TRP A 163 -12.89 1.39 -11.83
N LYS A 164 -11.75 1.78 -11.25
CA LYS A 164 -10.52 2.11 -11.96
C LYS A 164 -9.52 1.02 -11.67
N CYS A 165 -8.93 0.42 -12.70
CA CYS A 165 -8.13 -0.78 -12.58
C CYS A 165 -6.78 -0.58 -13.25
N ALA A 166 -5.71 -0.69 -12.47
CA ALA A 166 -4.36 -0.67 -13.00
C ALA A 166 -3.83 -2.10 -13.08
N SER A 167 -3.02 -2.36 -14.09
CA SER A 167 -2.19 -3.55 -14.20
C SER A 167 -0.71 -3.17 -14.18
N GLU A 168 0.17 -4.08 -14.56
CA GLU A 168 1.62 -3.87 -14.50
C GLU A 168 2.06 -2.65 -15.30
N TRP A 169 2.80 -1.74 -14.64
CA TRP A 169 3.26 -0.45 -15.17
C TRP A 169 2.16 0.58 -15.45
N ASP A 170 0.89 0.22 -15.26
CA ASP A 170 -0.23 1.14 -15.44
C ASP A 170 -0.41 2.04 -14.23
N ARG A 171 -0.79 3.28 -14.50
CA ARG A 171 -1.23 4.24 -13.50
C ARG A 171 -2.71 4.53 -13.70
N GLU A 172 -3.48 4.32 -12.64
CA GLU A 172 -4.87 4.72 -12.59
C GLU A 172 -5.10 5.82 -11.56
N THR A 173 -6.21 6.53 -11.72
CA THR A 173 -6.58 7.65 -10.84
C THR A 173 -8.07 7.66 -10.54
N ILE A 174 -8.40 7.75 -9.26
CA ILE A 174 -9.77 7.99 -8.79
C ILE A 174 -9.90 9.44 -8.26
N TYR A 175 -11.02 10.06 -8.58
CA TYR A 175 -11.35 11.39 -8.08
C TYR A 175 -11.96 11.29 -6.68
N LEU A 176 -11.31 11.91 -5.70
CA LEU A 176 -11.82 12.02 -4.33
C LEU A 176 -12.76 13.20 -4.22
N GLY A 177 -12.37 14.37 -4.73
CA GLY A 177 -13.22 15.55 -4.67
C GLY A 177 -12.57 16.85 -4.28
N ASP A 178 -13.42 17.84 -4.12
CA ASP A 178 -13.10 19.02 -3.32
C ASP A 178 -13.58 18.78 -1.88
N ASP A 179 -12.91 19.35 -0.89
CA ASP A 179 -13.33 19.33 0.54
C ASP A 179 -14.51 20.25 0.80
N THR A 180 -15.59 20.08 0.06
CA THR A 180 -16.80 20.88 0.27
C THR A 180 -18.04 20.06 -0.06
N GLY A 181 -18.80 19.74 1.00
CA GLY A 181 -20.18 19.28 0.88
C GLY A 181 -20.36 17.79 0.62
N TRP A 182 -19.35 16.95 0.84
CA TRP A 182 -19.46 15.50 0.79
C TRP A 182 -19.68 14.87 2.17
N ARG A 183 -20.42 13.77 2.16
CA ARG A 183 -20.74 12.88 3.27
C ARG A 183 -20.46 11.45 2.83
N ASP A 184 -20.31 10.55 3.79
CA ASP A 184 -20.16 9.11 3.55
C ASP A 184 -19.16 8.79 2.44
N GLN A 185 -17.98 9.40 2.50
CA GLN A 185 -16.89 9.11 1.58
C GLN A 185 -16.34 7.73 1.90
N ASN A 186 -16.29 6.85 0.90
CA ASN A 186 -15.87 5.47 1.10
C ASN A 186 -15.02 4.97 -0.07
N LEU A 187 -13.94 4.29 0.26
CA LEU A 187 -13.07 3.58 -0.67
C LEU A 187 -13.34 2.07 -0.62
N ARG A 188 -13.25 1.41 -1.76
CA ARG A 188 -13.25 -0.04 -1.88
C ARG A 188 -12.24 -0.46 -2.94
N PHE A 189 -11.68 -1.64 -2.76
CA PHE A 189 -10.76 -2.24 -3.72
C PHE A 189 -11.05 -3.73 -3.96
N THR A 190 -10.56 -4.26 -5.08
CA THR A 190 -10.53 -5.68 -5.42
C THR A 190 -9.26 -5.99 -6.20
N ILE A 191 -8.80 -7.24 -6.13
CA ILE A 191 -7.67 -7.73 -6.92
C ILE A 191 -8.23 -8.80 -7.85
N ARG A 192 -8.12 -8.59 -9.17
CA ARG A 192 -8.72 -9.47 -10.18
C ARG A 192 -7.64 -10.19 -10.95
N ASN A 193 -7.96 -11.41 -11.38
CA ASN A 193 -7.19 -12.10 -12.41
C ASN A 193 -7.55 -11.49 -13.76
N ARG A 194 -6.54 -11.28 -14.60
CA ARG A 194 -6.71 -10.90 -16.00
C ARG A 194 -6.86 -12.13 -16.88
#